data_AF-A0A5N5P486-F1
#
_entry.id   AF-A0A5N5P486-F1
#
_cell.length_a   1.000
_cell.length_b   1.000
_cell.length_c   1.000
_cell.angle_alpha   90.00
_cell.angle_beta   90.00
_cell.angle_gamma   90.00
#
_symmetry.space_group_name_H-M   'P 1'
#
loop_
_entity.id
_entity.type
_entity.pdbx_description
1 polymer ?
#
loop_
_entity_poly.entity_id
_entity_poly.type
_entity_poly.pdbx_seq_one_letter_code
_entity_poly.pdbx_strand_id
1 'polypeptide(L)'
;MERARLHHQEKTTCKHERGSSRHHYKIHLKLNLASPKFLTQHRLTIPMAILRDFEFPEGQHAINIVATDTTEQQWIFRLSIRRNNYPHPKPVFTGQWNRFVEEKGLRAGDRIVISRQQAEGDGVQYRIRAEREIFNYWVNIQ
;
A
#
# COMPACT_ATOMS: atom_id res chain seq x y z
N MET A 1 1.72 16.98 -16.35
CA MET A 1 1.06 16.17 -15.29
C MET A 1 1.91 14.95 -15.04
N GLU A 2 2.77 14.98 -14.03
CA GLU A 2 3.69 13.88 -13.68
C GLU A 2 2.87 12.66 -13.26
N ARG A 3 2.89 11.59 -14.06
CA ARG A 3 2.28 10.31 -13.71
C ARG A 3 3.20 9.62 -12.71
N ALA A 4 2.68 9.21 -11.56
CA ALA A 4 3.42 8.33 -10.65
C ALA A 4 3.96 7.13 -11.44
N ARG A 5 5.28 6.99 -11.54
CA ARG A 5 5.93 5.81 -12.13
C ARG A 5 5.67 4.62 -11.20
N LEU A 6 4.78 3.73 -11.63
CA LEU A 6 4.58 2.40 -11.05
C LEU A 6 5.72 1.50 -11.54
N HIS A 7 6.53 0.98 -10.63
CA HIS A 7 7.35 -0.19 -10.94
C HIS A 7 6.49 -1.43 -10.73
N HIS A 8 6.29 -2.18 -11.82
CA HIS A 8 5.62 -3.48 -11.86
C HIS A 8 6.30 -4.47 -10.89
N GLN A 9 5.49 -5.27 -10.21
CA GLN A 9 5.90 -6.25 -9.20
C GLN A 9 6.83 -7.34 -9.77
N GLU A 10 7.89 -7.65 -9.03
CA GLU A 10 8.43 -9.01 -9.02
C GLU A 10 7.48 -9.89 -8.19
N LYS A 11 6.89 -10.90 -8.83
CA LYS A 11 6.24 -12.03 -8.15
C LYS A 11 7.35 -12.93 -7.63
N THR A 12 7.81 -12.74 -6.40
CA THR A 12 8.79 -13.66 -5.80
C THR A 12 8.07 -14.87 -5.23
N THR A 13 8.13 -15.99 -5.94
CA THR A 13 7.72 -17.31 -5.46
C THR A 13 8.82 -17.88 -4.57
N CYS A 14 8.62 -17.87 -3.25
CA CYS A 14 9.42 -18.70 -2.35
C CYS A 14 8.86 -20.12 -2.37
N LYS A 15 9.61 -21.08 -2.93
CA LYS A 15 9.30 -22.51 -2.78
C LYS A 15 9.75 -22.95 -1.38
N HIS A 16 8.84 -23.49 -0.58
CA HIS A 16 9.21 -24.27 0.60
C HIS A 16 9.12 -25.76 0.26
N GLU A 17 10.11 -26.52 0.71
CA GLU A 17 10.22 -27.94 0.42
C GLU A 17 9.20 -28.76 1.21
N ARG A 18 8.60 -29.72 0.49
CA ARG A 18 7.69 -30.79 0.93
C ARG A 18 6.24 -30.38 1.23
N GLY A 19 5.40 -30.56 0.21
CA GLY A 19 4.12 -31.24 0.42
C GLY A 19 2.88 -30.39 0.68
N SER A 20 2.83 -29.11 0.29
CA SER A 20 1.55 -28.40 0.10
C SER A 20 1.78 -27.16 -0.74
N SER A 21 1.36 -27.19 -2.02
CA SER A 21 1.53 -26.07 -2.94
C SER A 21 0.47 -24.99 -2.67
N ARG A 22 0.48 -24.40 -1.46
CA ARG A 22 -0.29 -23.18 -1.17
C ARG A 22 0.54 -21.99 -1.66
N HIS A 23 0.03 -21.33 -2.69
CA HIS A 23 0.70 -20.22 -3.34
C HIS A 23 0.64 -19.00 -2.40
N HIS A 24 1.67 -18.81 -1.57
CA HIS A 24 1.78 -17.59 -0.78
C HIS A 24 2.09 -16.43 -1.72
N TYR A 25 1.05 -15.64 -2.03
CA TYR A 25 1.23 -14.42 -2.80
C TYR A 25 1.69 -13.30 -1.86
N LYS A 26 2.83 -12.69 -2.20
CA LYS A 26 3.29 -11.46 -1.57
C LYS A 26 3.14 -10.34 -2.58
N ILE A 27 2.09 -9.55 -2.42
CA ILE A 27 1.85 -8.38 -3.26
C ILE A 27 2.69 -7.26 -2.67
N HIS A 28 3.48 -6.57 -3.50
CA HIS A 28 4.22 -5.39 -3.10
C HIS A 28 3.71 -4.18 -3.89
N LEU A 29 3.13 -3.22 -3.19
CA LEU A 29 2.62 -1.99 -3.77
C LEU A 29 3.61 -0.88 -3.51
N LYS A 30 4.32 -0.44 -4.55
CA LYS A 30 5.30 0.64 -4.46
C LYS A 30 4.65 1.95 -4.90
N LEU A 31 4.59 2.92 -4.00
CA LEU A 31 4.03 4.25 -4.25
C LEU A 31 5.14 5.28 -4.08
N ASN A 32 5.46 6.00 -5.15
CA ASN A 32 6.45 7.08 -5.13
C ASN A 32 5.75 8.40 -4.82
N LEU A 33 6.16 9.08 -3.74
CA LEU A 33 5.61 10.37 -3.33
C LEU A 33 6.26 11.50 -4.15
N ALA A 34 6.06 11.51 -5.46
CA ALA A 34 6.79 12.37 -6.39
C ALA A 34 6.45 13.88 -6.31
N SER A 35 5.43 14.27 -5.54
CA SER A 35 4.99 15.66 -5.45
C SER A 35 4.57 16.02 -4.02
N PRO A 36 4.92 17.21 -3.51
CA PRO A 36 4.43 17.70 -2.22
C PRO A 36 2.90 17.68 -2.10
N LYS A 37 2.18 17.78 -3.22
CA LYS A 37 0.72 17.69 -3.26
C LYS A 37 0.16 16.35 -2.76
N PHE A 38 0.96 15.26 -2.80
CA PHE A 38 0.57 13.97 -2.23
C PHE A 38 0.77 13.90 -0.71
N LEU A 39 1.51 14.85 -0.13
CA LEU A 39 1.82 14.93 1.29
C LEU A 39 0.92 15.92 2.02
N THR A 40 0.51 17.00 1.35
CA THR A 40 -0.29 18.09 1.94
C THR A 40 -1.80 17.87 1.83
N GLN A 41 -2.24 16.96 0.96
CA GLN A 41 -3.63 16.51 0.98
C GLN A 41 -3.70 15.36 1.97
N HIS A 42 -4.66 15.39 2.91
CA HIS A 42 -4.93 14.37 3.94
C HIS A 42 -5.26 12.95 3.39
N ARG A 43 -4.88 12.68 2.15
CA ARG A 43 -5.25 11.53 1.37
C ARG A 43 -4.17 11.17 0.36
N LEU A 44 -3.86 9.88 0.24
CA LEU A 44 -2.99 9.36 -0.81
C LEU A 44 -3.84 8.83 -1.96
N THR A 45 -3.69 9.41 -3.16
CA THR A 45 -4.30 8.84 -4.36
C THR A 45 -3.42 7.68 -4.83
N ILE A 46 -3.99 6.49 -4.94
CA ILE A 46 -3.26 5.33 -5.46
C ILE A 46 -3.65 5.05 -6.91
N PRO A 47 -2.77 4.43 -7.71
CA PRO A 47 -3.14 3.99 -9.05
C PRO A 47 -4.23 2.91 -9.04
N MET A 48 -5.15 2.97 -10.01
CA MET A 48 -6.25 1.99 -10.16
C MET A 48 -5.75 0.55 -10.31
N ALA A 49 -4.58 0.33 -10.94
CA ALA A 49 -4.02 -1.01 -11.11
C ALA A 49 -3.83 -1.75 -9.77
N ILE A 50 -3.56 -1.00 -8.70
CA ILE A 50 -3.39 -1.51 -7.34
C ILE A 50 -4.74 -1.91 -6.70
N LEU A 51 -5.85 -1.36 -7.17
CA LEU A 51 -7.18 -1.64 -6.62
C LEU A 51 -7.58 -3.12 -6.76
N ARG A 52 -7.09 -3.80 -7.81
CA ARG A 52 -7.37 -5.23 -8.06
C ARG A 52 -6.81 -6.15 -6.98
N ASP A 53 -5.86 -5.65 -6.18
CA ASP A 53 -5.24 -6.41 -5.10
C ASP A 53 -6.03 -6.33 -3.77
N PHE A 54 -7.10 -5.53 -3.73
CA PHE A 54 -7.97 -5.33 -2.58
C PHE A 54 -9.38 -5.86 -2.85
N GLU A 55 -9.93 -6.59 -1.90
CA GLU A 55 -11.29 -7.12 -1.96
C GLU A 55 -12.25 -6.14 -1.26
N PHE A 56 -13.26 -5.67 -2.01
CA PHE A 56 -14.34 -4.84 -1.47
C PHE A 56 -15.56 -5.73 -1.28
N PRO A 57 -16.18 -5.73 -0.08
CA PRO A 57 -17.47 -6.39 0.10
C PRO A 57 -18.51 -5.84 -0.88
N GLU A 58 -19.45 -6.67 -1.29
CA GLU A 58 -20.50 -6.28 -2.23
C GLU A 58 -21.24 -5.03 -1.75
N GLY A 59 -21.46 -4.07 -2.67
CA GLY A 59 -22.10 -2.78 -2.37
C GLY A 59 -21.24 -1.79 -1.57
N GLN A 60 -20.05 -2.19 -1.11
CA GLN A 60 -19.11 -1.28 -0.44
C GLN A 60 -18.14 -0.64 -1.42
N HIS A 61 -17.84 0.63 -1.15
CA HIS A 61 -16.87 1.43 -1.91
C HIS A 61 -15.72 1.91 -1.03
N ALA A 62 -15.65 1.42 0.20
CA ALA A 62 -14.57 1.69 1.10
C ALA A 62 -14.33 0.49 2.00
N ILE A 63 -13.07 0.22 2.31
CA ILE A 63 -12.64 -0.80 3.26
C ILE A 63 -11.63 -0.18 4.23
N ASN A 64 -11.57 -0.73 5.45
CA ASN A 64 -10.50 -0.42 6.39
C ASN A 64 -9.42 -1.49 6.27
N ILE A 65 -8.18 -1.05 6.13
CA ILE A 65 -6.99 -1.89 6.08
C ILE A 65 -6.18 -1.60 7.32
N VAL A 66 -5.92 -2.64 8.12
CA VAL A 66 -5.01 -2.58 9.25
C VAL A 66 -3.66 -3.11 8.77
N ALA A 67 -2.66 -2.22 8.73
CA ALA A 67 -1.30 -2.55 8.31
C ALA A 67 -0.33 -2.38 9.47
N THR A 68 0.53 -3.37 9.69
CA THR A 68 1.59 -3.30 10.70
C THR A 68 2.90 -2.80 10.06
N ASP A 69 3.55 -1.83 10.68
CA ASP A 69 4.83 -1.33 10.19
C ASP A 69 6.04 -2.14 10.68
N THR A 70 7.25 -1.68 10.37
CA THR A 70 8.51 -2.34 10.77
C THR A 70 8.84 -2.20 12.25
N THR A 71 8.11 -1.35 12.98
CA THR A 71 8.21 -1.16 14.43
C THR A 71 7.11 -1.91 15.18
N GLU A 72 6.37 -2.77 14.48
CA GLU A 72 5.17 -3.47 14.96
C GLU A 72 4.00 -2.55 15.36
N GLN A 73 4.05 -1.27 14.98
CA GLN A 73 2.95 -0.33 15.16
C GLN A 73 1.86 -0.59 14.11
N GLN A 74 0.60 -0.65 14.56
CA GLN A 74 -0.55 -0.81 13.67
C GLN A 74 -1.07 0.54 13.17
N TRP A 75 -1.42 0.57 11.88
CA TRP A 75 -1.97 1.71 11.17
C TRP A 75 -3.27 1.33 10.49
N ILE A 76 -4.32 2.12 10.72
CA ILE A 76 -5.66 1.90 10.16
C ILE A 76 -5.88 2.91 9.04
N PHE A 77 -5.84 2.42 7.81
CA PHE A 77 -6.10 3.20 6.61
C PHE A 77 -7.46 2.87 6.05
N ARG A 78 -8.22 3.90 5.66
CA ARG A 78 -9.47 3.73 4.92
C ARG A 78 -9.17 3.87 3.44
N LEU A 79 -9.25 2.77 2.69
CA LEU A 79 -9.19 2.77 1.24
C LEU A 79 -10.60 2.97 0.69
N SER A 80 -10.82 4.04 -0.09
CA SER A 80 -12.11 4.33 -0.69
C SER A 80 -11.99 4.56 -2.19
N ILE A 81 -13.00 4.14 -2.94
CA ILE A 81 -13.20 4.45 -4.36
C ILE A 81 -14.37 5.42 -4.49
N ARG A 82 -14.22 6.43 -5.35
CA ARG A 82 -15.28 7.42 -5.59
C ARG A 82 -16.57 6.71 -6.06
N ARG A 83 -17.70 6.94 -5.38
CA ARG A 83 -19.02 6.50 -5.84
C ARG A 83 -19.39 7.24 -7.13
N ASN A 84 -19.63 6.48 -8.19
CA ASN A 84 -20.52 6.70 -9.33
C ASN A 84 -20.06 5.81 -10.50
N ASN A 85 -20.99 5.49 -11.41
CA ASN A 85 -20.82 4.79 -12.69
C ASN A 85 -19.78 5.45 -13.65
N TYR A 86 -18.56 5.72 -13.18
CA TYR A 86 -17.49 6.25 -13.99
C TYR A 86 -16.45 5.17 -14.27
N PRO A 87 -15.93 5.07 -15.50
CA PRO A 87 -14.93 4.08 -15.90
C PRO A 87 -13.56 4.26 -15.20
N HIS A 88 -13.42 5.28 -14.35
CA HIS A 88 -12.18 5.65 -13.68
C HIS A 88 -12.38 5.84 -12.17
N PRO A 89 -12.58 4.75 -11.39
CA PRO A 89 -12.45 4.80 -9.95
C PRO A 89 -11.11 5.45 -9.57
N LYS A 90 -11.20 6.48 -8.71
CA LYS A 90 -10.06 7.14 -8.09
C LYS A 90 -9.93 6.59 -6.68
N PRO A 91 -9.08 5.58 -6.46
CA PRO A 91 -8.87 5.04 -5.13
C PRO A 91 -8.01 5.97 -4.28
N VAL A 92 -8.39 6.09 -3.02
CA VAL A 92 -7.82 7.05 -2.08
C VAL A 92 -7.66 6.40 -0.72
N PHE A 93 -6.45 6.42 -0.17
CA PHE A 93 -6.20 6.13 1.24
C PHE A 93 -6.46 7.38 2.08
N THR A 94 -7.20 7.19 3.17
CA THR A 94 -7.56 8.17 4.19
C THR A 94 -7.45 7.52 5.56
N GLY A 95 -8.05 8.09 6.61
CA GLY A 95 -7.94 7.58 7.98
C GLY A 95 -6.66 8.08 8.64
N GLN A 96 -5.81 7.16 9.11
CA GLN A 96 -4.55 7.53 9.77
C GLN A 96 -3.43 7.95 8.81
N TRP A 97 -3.73 8.17 7.52
CA TRP A 97 -2.75 8.58 6.52
C TRP A 97 -1.97 9.84 6.94
N ASN A 98 -2.65 10.89 7.39
CA ASN A 98 -1.97 12.13 7.77
C ASN A 98 -1.01 11.92 8.96
N ARG A 99 -1.49 11.18 9.98
CA ARG A 99 -0.69 10.82 11.15
C ARG A 99 0.54 9.99 10.77
N PHE A 100 0.38 9.07 9.82
CA PHE A 100 1.50 8.28 9.29
C PHE A 100 2.54 9.15 8.57
N VAL A 101 2.10 10.11 7.76
CA VAL A 101 3.00 11.07 7.08
C VAL A 101 3.78 11.90 8.08
N GLU A 102 3.12 12.41 9.11
CA GLU A 102 3.72 13.24 10.17
C GLU A 102 4.70 12.43 11.02
N GLU A 103 4.28 11.28 11.58
CA GLU A 103 5.11 10.48 12.47
C GLU A 103 6.31 9.85 11.77
N LYS A 104 6.15 9.38 10.52
CA LYS A 104 7.27 8.85 9.73
C LYS A 104 8.08 9.95 9.03
N GLY A 105 7.72 11.23 9.18
CA GLY A 105 8.43 12.35 8.54
C GLY A 105 8.56 12.22 7.03
N LEU A 106 7.48 11.79 6.36
CA LEU A 106 7.51 11.52 4.91
C LEU A 106 7.63 12.82 4.11
N ARG A 107 8.47 12.78 3.08
CA ARG A 107 8.71 13.90 2.17
C ARG A 107 8.67 13.46 0.71
N ALA A 108 8.71 14.45 -0.18
CA ALA A 108 8.64 14.17 -1.61
C ALA A 108 9.89 13.39 -2.02
N GLY A 109 9.70 12.34 -2.82
CA GLY A 109 10.74 11.39 -3.20
C GLY A 109 10.80 10.13 -2.33
N ASP A 110 10.15 10.12 -1.16
CA ASP A 110 10.03 8.89 -0.37
C ASP A 110 9.10 7.89 -1.06
N ARG A 111 9.30 6.61 -0.73
CA ARG A 111 8.54 5.49 -1.27
C ARG A 111 7.80 4.78 -0.17
N ILE A 112 6.56 4.38 -0.44
CA ILE A 112 5.80 3.50 0.45
C ILE A 112 5.67 2.14 -0.19
N VAL A 113 5.89 1.10 0.61
CA VAL A 113 5.65 -0.29 0.24
C VAL A 113 4.57 -0.86 1.15
N ILE A 114 3.41 -1.15 0.58
CA ILE A 114 2.38 -1.96 1.25
C ILE A 114 2.54 -3.39 0.76
N SER A 115 2.54 -4.36 1.67
CA SER A 115 2.50 -5.76 1.29
C SER A 115 1.35 -6.52 1.91
N ARG A 116 0.68 -7.31 1.07
CA ARG A 116 -0.37 -8.25 1.47
C ARG A 116 0.24 -9.64 1.58
N GLN A 117 0.00 -10.33 2.69
CA GLN A 117 0.41 -11.71 2.91
C GLN A 117 -0.80 -12.51 3.43
N GLN A 118 -0.90 -13.77 3.02
CA GLN A 118 -1.88 -14.69 3.60
C GLN A 118 -1.42 -15.09 5.00
N ALA A 119 -2.27 -14.92 6.00
CA ALA A 119 -2.04 -15.41 7.35
C ALA A 119 -2.44 -16.89 7.44
N GLU A 120 -2.14 -17.56 8.56
CA GLU A 120 -2.67 -18.91 8.79
C GLU A 120 -4.21 -18.88 8.79
N GLY A 121 -4.82 -19.77 7.99
CA GLY A 121 -6.27 -19.78 7.72
C GLY A 121 -6.68 -18.90 6.54
N ASP A 122 -7.90 -18.33 6.61
CA ASP A 122 -8.46 -17.42 5.58
C ASP A 122 -8.11 -15.94 5.83
N GLY A 123 -7.25 -15.67 6.81
CA GLY A 123 -6.85 -14.32 7.18
C GLY A 123 -5.88 -13.67 6.19
N VAL A 124 -5.94 -12.35 6.09
CA VAL A 124 -4.98 -11.53 5.33
C VAL A 124 -4.28 -10.57 6.28
N GLN A 125 -2.95 -10.52 6.23
CA GLN A 125 -2.15 -9.53 6.94
C GLN A 125 -1.60 -8.49 5.96
N TYR A 126 -1.72 -7.22 6.34
CA TYR A 126 -1.05 -6.13 5.64
C TYR A 126 0.17 -5.66 6.45
N ARG A 127 1.26 -5.43 5.73
CA ARG A 127 2.45 -4.76 6.24
C ARG A 127 2.65 -3.46 5.47
N ILE A 128 3.17 -2.44 6.13
CA ILE A 128 3.52 -1.16 5.50
C ILE A 128 4.96 -0.78 5.89
N ARG A 129 5.70 -0.22 4.95
CA ARG A 129 6.99 0.38 5.23
C ARG A 129 7.16 1.64 4.39
N ALA A 130 7.73 2.66 5.00
CA ALA A 130 8.19 3.84 4.29
C ALA A 130 9.69 3.71 4.06
N GLU A 131 10.15 4.07 2.87
CA GLU A 131 11.52 3.93 2.42
C GLU A 131 12.01 5.30 1.91
N ARG A 132 13.23 5.67 2.30
CA ARG A 132 13.92 6.85 1.80
C ARG A 132 15.14 6.43 1.00
N GLU A 133 15.37 7.10 -0.11
CA GLU A 133 16.59 6.91 -0.88
C GLU A 133 17.74 7.70 -0.23
N ILE A 134 18.82 6.99 0.09
CA ILE A 134 20.07 7.52 0.65
C ILE A 134 21.22 6.86 -0.13
N PHE A 135 22.06 7.66 -0.80
CA PHE A 135 23.19 7.16 -1.61
C PHE A 135 22.80 6.03 -2.60
N ASN A 136 21.64 6.16 -3.26
CA ASN A 136 21.05 5.16 -4.18
C ASN A 136 20.57 3.85 -3.50
N TYR A 137 20.45 3.83 -2.17
CA TYR A 137 19.89 2.72 -1.41
C TYR A 137 18.56 3.12 -0.76
N TRP A 138 17.58 2.22 -0.79
CA TRP A 138 16.30 2.40 -0.10
C TRP A 138 16.39 1.90 1.34
N VAL A 139 16.25 2.80 2.30
CA VAL A 139 16.34 2.52 3.74
C VAL A 139 14.97 2.70 4.39
N ASN A 140 14.58 1.79 5.29
CA ASN A 140 13.32 1.93 6.02
C ASN A 140 13.35 3.15 6.94
N ILE A 141 12.27 3.93 6.92
CA ILE A 141 12.03 5.01 7.87
C ILE A 141 11.31 4.42 9.08
N GLN A 142 11.82 4.70 10.28
CA GLN A 142 11.25 4.24 11.55
C GLN A 142 10.21 5.22 12.08
#